data_AF-H1V5R6-F1
#
_entry.id   AF-H1V5R6-F1
#
_cell.length_a   1.000
_cell.length_b   1.000
_cell.length_c   1.000
_cell.angle_alpha   90.00
_cell.angle_beta   90.00
_cell.angle_gamma   90.00
#
_symmetry.space_group_name_H-M   'P 1'
#
loop_
_entity.id
_entity.type
_entity.pdbx_description
1 polymer ?
#
loop_
_entity_poly.entity_id
_entity_poly.type
_entity_poly.pdbx_seq_one_letter_code
_entity_poly.pdbx_strand_id
1 'polypeptide(L)'
;MPPPPPRKPDPKASAASKEENIYIPSFISKRPFYAGEEGDDQTDYLEHQRLQKKKDEQSQWYDRGRKAGPAATKFRKGACENCGAMTHKAKDCLSRPRAKGAKWTGKDIQADEVIQDVKLGWDAKRDRWNGYDPKEYRNRRTGRKRSKTTETNTPRRTT
;
A
#
# COMPACT_ATOMS: atom_id res chain seq x y z
N MET A 1 -53.90 40.31 -21.78
CA MET A 1 -53.54 38.88 -21.67
C MET A 1 -52.26 38.80 -20.84
N PRO A 2 -52.21 37.99 -19.76
CA PRO A 2 -50.97 37.79 -19.02
C PRO A 2 -49.94 37.04 -19.89
N PRO A 3 -48.63 37.31 -19.73
CA PRO A 3 -47.59 36.68 -20.53
C PRO A 3 -47.50 35.16 -20.23
N PRO A 4 -47.19 34.33 -21.24
CA PRO A 4 -47.13 32.88 -21.05
C PRO A 4 -45.99 32.48 -20.10
N PRO A 5 -46.16 31.39 -19.32
CA PRO A 5 -45.14 30.90 -18.40
C PRO A 5 -43.89 30.41 -19.16
N PRO A 6 -42.70 30.49 -18.55
CA PRO A 6 -41.46 30.06 -19.19
C PRO A 6 -41.50 28.54 -19.48
N ARG A 7 -41.11 28.17 -20.70
CA ARG A 7 -41.04 26.77 -21.14
C ARG A 7 -39.92 26.06 -20.39
N LYS A 8 -40.18 24.84 -19.91
CA LYS A 8 -39.15 23.94 -19.38
C LYS A 8 -38.30 23.43 -20.56
N PRO A 9 -36.96 23.34 -20.44
CA PRO A 9 -36.12 22.85 -21.53
C PRO A 9 -36.31 21.33 -21.75
N ASP A 10 -36.27 20.92 -23.01
CA ASP A 10 -36.51 19.56 -23.50
C ASP A 10 -35.41 18.55 -23.10
N PRO A 11 -35.72 17.26 -22.90
CA PRO A 11 -34.79 16.26 -22.37
C PRO A 11 -33.99 15.57 -23.49
N LYS A 12 -33.24 16.35 -24.27
CA LYS A 12 -32.39 15.79 -25.35
C LYS A 12 -30.98 16.40 -25.34
N ALA A 13 -30.12 15.93 -24.45
CA ALA A 13 -28.70 15.81 -24.74
C ALA A 13 -28.12 14.48 -24.25
N SER A 14 -27.24 13.95 -25.10
CA SER A 14 -26.59 12.66 -25.05
C SER A 14 -25.67 12.46 -23.83
N ALA A 15 -25.47 11.21 -23.43
CA ALA A 15 -24.62 10.76 -22.32
C ALA A 15 -23.13 11.17 -22.34
N ALA A 16 -22.68 11.96 -23.31
CA ALA A 16 -21.35 12.57 -23.39
C ALA A 16 -21.37 14.11 -23.21
N SER A 17 -22.55 14.73 -23.11
CA SER A 17 -22.74 16.14 -22.77
C SER A 17 -23.37 16.18 -21.39
N LYS A 18 -22.54 16.39 -20.37
CA LYS A 18 -22.98 16.43 -18.97
C LYS A 18 -23.73 17.73 -18.74
N GLU A 19 -25.00 17.77 -19.15
CA GLU A 19 -25.88 18.94 -19.07
C GLU A 19 -25.79 19.61 -17.69
N GLU A 20 -25.74 20.94 -17.70
CA GLU A 20 -25.60 21.74 -16.50
C GLU A 20 -26.81 21.54 -15.59
N ASN A 21 -26.57 20.92 -14.43
CA ASN A 21 -27.59 20.81 -13.40
C ASN A 21 -27.95 22.20 -12.88
N ILE A 22 -29.19 22.63 -13.17
CA ILE A 22 -29.80 23.93 -12.82
C ILE A 22 -29.72 24.21 -11.31
N TYR A 23 -29.66 23.18 -10.48
CA TYR A 23 -29.62 23.31 -9.02
C TYR A 23 -28.20 23.49 -8.45
N ILE A 24 -27.15 23.42 -9.27
CA ILE A 24 -25.79 23.71 -8.80
C ILE A 24 -25.60 25.24 -8.77
N PRO A 25 -25.31 25.83 -7.59
CA PRO A 25 -25.08 27.26 -7.49
C PRO A 25 -23.89 27.73 -8.35
N SER A 26 -23.96 28.99 -8.78
CA SER A 26 -22.99 29.59 -9.70
C SER A 26 -21.54 29.61 -9.18
N PHE A 27 -21.31 29.62 -7.87
CA PHE A 27 -19.97 29.60 -7.28
C PHE A 27 -19.30 28.20 -7.33
N ILE A 28 -20.10 27.15 -7.52
CA ILE A 28 -19.63 25.77 -7.67
C ILE A 28 -19.38 25.48 -9.17
N SER A 29 -20.31 25.88 -10.04
CA SER A 29 -20.20 25.64 -11.48
C SER A 29 -19.11 26.48 -12.17
N LYS A 30 -18.90 27.74 -11.74
CA LYS A 30 -17.88 28.60 -12.34
C LYS A 30 -16.48 28.17 -11.91
N ARG A 31 -15.62 27.93 -12.90
CA ARG A 31 -14.19 27.62 -12.69
C ARG A 31 -13.44 28.89 -12.22
N PRO A 32 -12.55 28.79 -11.21
CA PRO A 32 -11.74 29.93 -10.77
C PRO A 32 -10.56 30.19 -11.72
N PHE A 33 -10.07 31.44 -11.76
CA PHE A 33 -9.03 31.88 -12.72
C PHE A 33 -7.72 31.06 -12.68
N TYR A 34 -7.38 30.47 -11.52
CA TYR A 34 -6.13 29.72 -11.33
C TYR A 34 -6.20 28.25 -11.75
N ALA A 35 -7.37 27.74 -12.12
CA ALA A 35 -7.56 26.33 -12.49
C ALA A 35 -7.26 26.03 -13.97
N GLY A 36 -6.89 27.05 -14.76
CA GLY A 36 -6.55 26.93 -16.20
C GLY A 36 -7.78 26.78 -17.10
N GLU A 37 -7.77 27.47 -18.25
CA GLU A 37 -8.68 27.22 -19.39
C GLU A 37 -8.00 26.40 -20.51
N GLU A 38 -6.73 26.05 -20.36
CA GLU A 38 -5.90 25.42 -21.40
C GLU A 38 -6.02 23.88 -21.39
N GLY A 39 -7.23 23.39 -21.57
CA GLY A 39 -7.48 21.99 -21.91
C GLY A 39 -8.71 21.92 -22.80
N ASP A 40 -8.60 21.25 -23.95
CA ASP A 40 -9.64 21.10 -24.98
C ASP A 40 -10.91 20.36 -24.51
N ASP A 41 -11.08 20.14 -23.20
CA ASP A 41 -12.19 19.46 -22.55
C ASP A 41 -13.27 20.45 -22.06
N GLN A 42 -13.70 21.34 -22.96
CA GLN A 42 -14.79 22.31 -22.74
C GLN A 42 -16.17 21.65 -22.53
N THR A 43 -16.20 20.33 -22.38
CA THR A 43 -17.40 19.48 -22.31
C THR A 43 -17.90 19.22 -20.88
N ASP A 44 -17.05 19.41 -19.86
CA ASP A 44 -17.38 19.07 -18.47
C ASP A 44 -17.17 20.24 -17.50
N TYR A 45 -18.21 21.03 -17.28
CA TYR A 45 -18.18 22.21 -16.40
C TYR A 45 -17.83 21.94 -14.92
N LEU A 46 -17.75 20.68 -14.47
CA LEU A 46 -17.40 20.26 -13.10
C LEU A 46 -15.99 19.68 -12.94
N GLU A 47 -15.16 19.74 -13.97
CA GLU A 47 -13.82 19.13 -13.97
C GLU A 47 -12.93 19.65 -12.82
N HIS A 48 -12.98 20.95 -12.51
CA HIS A 48 -12.20 21.56 -11.43
C HIS A 48 -12.55 21.02 -10.04
N GLN A 49 -13.70 20.37 -9.89
CA GLN A 49 -14.11 19.69 -8.66
C GLN A 49 -13.74 18.21 -8.63
N ARG A 50 -13.40 17.61 -9.77
CA ARG A 50 -12.99 16.20 -9.83
C ARG A 50 -11.59 16.06 -9.24
N LEU A 51 -11.35 14.89 -8.64
CA LEU A 51 -10.01 14.52 -8.18
C LEU A 51 -9.07 14.40 -9.39
N GLN A 52 -8.20 15.40 -9.53
CA GLN A 52 -7.22 15.50 -10.61
C GLN A 52 -6.16 14.37 -10.60
N LYS A 53 -5.98 13.72 -9.44
CA LYS A 53 -5.08 12.58 -9.29
C LYS A 53 -5.77 11.50 -8.50
N LYS A 54 -6.07 10.36 -9.12
CA LYS A 54 -6.37 9.14 -8.39
C LYS A 54 -5.12 8.78 -7.60
N LYS A 55 -5.21 8.74 -6.28
CA LYS A 55 -4.17 8.11 -5.47
C LYS A 55 -4.28 6.63 -5.75
N ASP A 56 -3.32 6.08 -6.48
CA ASP A 56 -3.19 4.63 -6.58
C ASP A 56 -2.83 4.12 -5.18
N GLU A 57 -3.83 3.64 -4.46
CA GLU A 57 -3.65 2.94 -3.19
C GLU A 57 -3.11 1.55 -3.50
N GLN A 58 -1.82 1.50 -3.86
CA GLN A 58 -1.12 0.25 -4.06
C GLN A 58 -0.88 -0.35 -2.68
N SER A 59 -1.36 -1.59 -2.49
CA SER A 59 -1.12 -2.42 -1.31
C SER A 59 0.33 -2.91 -1.29
N GLN A 60 1.28 -1.98 -1.21
CA GLN A 60 2.69 -2.31 -1.03
C GLN A 60 3.00 -2.37 0.47
N TRP A 61 3.65 -3.44 0.90
CA TRP A 61 4.13 -3.61 2.27
C TRP A 61 5.63 -3.83 2.26
N TYR A 62 6.28 -3.56 3.39
CA TYR A 62 7.72 -3.77 3.55
C TYR A 62 8.10 -5.23 3.30
N ASP A 63 9.08 -5.42 2.43
CA ASP A 63 9.67 -6.73 2.19
C ASP A 63 10.52 -7.18 3.40
N ARG A 64 9.91 -7.92 4.32
CA ARG A 64 10.61 -8.42 5.51
C ARG A 64 11.68 -9.44 5.14
N GLY A 65 12.90 -9.20 5.64
CA GLY A 65 14.00 -10.15 5.51
C GLY A 65 14.61 -10.25 4.11
N ARG A 66 14.25 -9.36 3.17
CA ARG A 66 14.92 -9.29 1.87
C ARG A 66 16.33 -8.73 2.05
N LYS A 67 17.31 -9.52 1.64
CA LYS A 67 18.72 -9.15 1.61
C LYS A 67 19.09 -8.66 0.21
N ALA A 68 19.89 -7.60 0.13
CA ALA A 68 20.23 -6.94 -1.13
C ALA A 68 21.12 -7.77 -2.07
N GLY A 69 21.80 -8.80 -1.55
CA GLY A 69 22.69 -9.65 -2.33
C GLY A 69 23.43 -10.69 -1.50
N PRO A 70 24.40 -11.39 -2.10
CA PRO A 70 25.28 -12.30 -1.36
C PRO A 70 26.06 -11.53 -0.29
N ALA A 71 26.34 -12.19 0.83
CA ALA A 71 27.11 -11.59 1.91
C ALA A 71 28.50 -11.15 1.42
N ALA A 72 28.93 -9.96 1.84
CA ALA A 72 30.27 -9.49 1.54
C ALA A 72 31.31 -10.41 2.22
N THR A 73 32.39 -10.73 1.51
CA THR A 73 33.47 -11.59 2.05
C THR A 73 34.48 -10.82 2.90
N LYS A 74 34.47 -9.49 2.83
CA LYS A 74 35.38 -8.60 3.55
C LYS A 74 34.60 -7.52 4.29
N PHE A 75 35.12 -7.12 5.45
CA PHE A 75 34.54 -6.05 6.25
C PHE A 75 34.68 -4.70 5.55
N ARG A 76 33.58 -3.95 5.45
CA ARG A 76 33.55 -2.60 4.86
C ARG A 76 33.62 -1.54 5.97
N LYS A 77 34.34 -0.45 5.72
CA LYS A 77 34.43 0.68 6.67
C LYS A 77 33.04 1.31 6.82
N GLY A 78 32.59 1.48 8.06
CA GLY A 78 31.23 1.96 8.38
C GLY A 78 30.18 0.87 8.58
N ALA A 79 30.54 -0.41 8.38
CA ALA A 79 29.66 -1.53 8.71
C ALA A 79 29.53 -1.73 10.22
N CYS A 80 28.45 -2.38 10.63
CA CYS A 80 28.24 -2.85 11.99
C CYS A 80 29.43 -3.67 12.48
N GLU A 81 30.03 -3.27 13.59
CA GLU A 81 31.24 -3.91 14.12
C GLU A 81 31.01 -5.38 14.55
N ASN A 82 29.76 -5.72 14.89
CA ASN A 82 29.35 -7.06 15.31
C ASN A 82 29.09 -8.00 14.12
N CYS A 83 28.13 -7.68 13.26
CA CYS A 83 27.66 -8.57 12.18
C CYS A 83 28.23 -8.25 10.79
N GLY A 84 28.81 -7.07 10.58
CA GLY A 84 29.40 -6.66 9.29
C GLY A 84 28.42 -6.16 8.22
N ALA A 85 27.13 -6.01 8.53
CA ALA A 85 26.16 -5.37 7.64
C ALA A 85 26.29 -3.83 7.66
N MET A 86 26.00 -3.17 6.54
CA MET A 86 26.06 -1.70 6.41
C MET A 86 24.75 -0.99 6.80
N THR A 87 23.67 -1.72 7.08
CA THR A 87 22.33 -1.13 7.26
C THR A 87 22.06 -0.57 8.66
N HIS A 88 22.85 -0.97 9.66
CA HIS A 88 22.64 -0.60 11.05
C HIS A 88 23.96 -0.49 11.81
N LYS A 89 23.91 0.10 13.02
CA LYS A 89 25.05 0.22 13.93
C LYS A 89 25.13 -0.98 14.88
N ALA A 90 26.25 -1.14 15.57
CA ALA A 90 26.45 -2.25 16.53
C ALA A 90 25.39 -2.32 17.64
N LYS A 91 24.82 -1.18 18.06
CA LYS A 91 23.78 -1.11 19.09
C LYS A 91 22.42 -1.65 18.62
N ASP A 92 22.10 -1.45 17.35
CA ASP A 92 20.83 -1.85 16.73
C ASP A 92 20.96 -3.20 16.01
N CYS A 93 22.01 -3.97 16.34
CA CYS A 93 22.33 -5.21 15.68
C CYS A 93 21.38 -6.33 16.10
N LEU A 94 20.66 -6.91 15.14
CA LEU A 94 19.77 -8.05 15.35
C LEU A 94 20.51 -9.37 15.64
N SER A 95 21.80 -9.44 15.32
CA SER A 95 22.63 -10.61 15.62
C SER A 95 23.13 -10.57 17.07
N ARG A 96 23.24 -11.75 17.69
CA ARG A 96 23.80 -11.92 19.04
C ARG A 96 25.14 -11.16 19.19
N PRO A 97 25.35 -10.37 20.25
CA PRO A 97 26.64 -9.72 20.52
C PRO A 97 27.78 -10.72 20.54
N ARG A 98 28.80 -10.53 19.69
CA ARG A 98 29.99 -11.38 19.62
C ARG A 98 31.10 -10.79 20.49
N ALA A 99 31.90 -11.66 21.13
CA ALA A 99 33.09 -11.24 21.88
C ALA A 99 34.17 -10.61 20.98
N LYS A 100 34.36 -11.18 19.77
CA LYS A 100 35.15 -10.59 18.70
C LYS A 100 34.25 -10.37 17.49
N GLY A 101 33.91 -9.12 17.21
CA GLY A 101 33.02 -8.76 16.12
C GLY A 101 33.61 -9.02 14.72
N ALA A 102 32.76 -8.92 13.69
CA ALA A 102 33.13 -9.05 12.29
C ALA A 102 34.22 -8.04 11.86
N LYS A 103 34.32 -6.88 12.54
CA LYS A 103 35.38 -5.89 12.30
C LYS A 103 36.80 -6.47 12.43
N TRP A 104 37.00 -7.35 13.42
CA TRP A 104 38.33 -7.88 13.76
C TRP A 104 38.57 -9.27 13.20
N THR A 105 37.52 -10.09 13.09
CA THR A 105 37.64 -11.48 12.63
C THR A 105 37.40 -11.63 11.14
N GLY A 106 36.65 -10.72 10.51
CA GLY A 106 36.25 -10.83 9.10
C GLY A 106 35.39 -12.06 8.78
N LYS A 107 34.94 -12.79 9.80
CA LYS A 107 34.18 -14.04 9.67
C LYS A 107 32.69 -13.80 9.87
N ASP A 108 31.86 -14.58 9.17
CA ASP A 108 30.40 -14.57 9.25
C ASP A 108 29.78 -13.17 9.07
N ILE A 109 30.19 -12.48 8.01
CA ILE A 109 29.64 -11.20 7.60
C ILE A 109 28.21 -11.42 7.09
N GLN A 110 27.25 -10.68 7.62
CA GLN A 110 25.87 -10.74 7.17
C GLN A 110 25.67 -9.91 5.90
N ALA A 111 24.76 -10.36 5.05
CA ALA A 111 24.32 -9.57 3.90
C ALA A 111 23.49 -8.36 4.35
N ASP A 112 23.58 -7.28 3.56
CA ASP A 112 22.87 -6.04 3.81
C ASP A 112 21.35 -6.21 3.58
N GLU A 113 20.56 -5.53 4.40
CA GLU A 113 19.10 -5.48 4.26
C GLU A 113 18.68 -4.43 3.23
N VAL A 114 17.55 -4.65 2.56
CA VAL A 114 16.99 -3.64 1.64
C VAL A 114 16.12 -2.67 2.45
N ILE A 115 16.53 -1.40 2.49
CA ILE A 115 15.76 -0.34 3.13
C ILE A 115 14.74 0.18 2.11
N GLN A 116 13.46 -0.02 2.38
CA GLN A 116 12.35 0.46 1.56
C GLN A 116 11.65 1.62 2.27
N ASP A 117 11.36 2.70 1.54
CA ASP A 117 10.49 3.78 2.02
C ASP A 117 9.10 3.62 1.40
N VAL A 118 8.10 3.30 2.23
CA VAL A 118 6.72 3.08 1.79
C VAL A 118 5.81 4.15 2.38
N LYS A 119 5.32 5.05 1.51
CA LYS A 119 4.39 6.13 1.90
C LYS A 119 2.95 5.64 1.90
N LEU A 120 2.52 5.14 3.06
CA LEU A 120 1.17 4.63 3.28
C LEU A 120 0.21 5.69 3.84
N GLY A 121 -1.08 5.57 3.48
CA GLY A 121 -2.19 6.32 4.07
C GLY A 121 -2.45 5.96 5.55
N TRP A 122 -3.43 6.61 6.17
CA TRP A 122 -3.74 6.41 7.60
C TRP A 122 -4.24 4.98 7.90
N ASP A 123 -5.15 4.48 7.05
CA ASP A 123 -5.75 3.16 7.19
C ASP A 123 -4.74 2.07 6.86
N ALA A 124 -4.05 2.22 5.73
CA ALA A 124 -2.99 1.31 5.29
C ALA A 124 -1.83 1.16 6.30
N LYS A 125 -1.54 2.15 7.16
CA LYS A 125 -0.53 1.99 8.24
C LYS A 125 -1.01 1.11 9.39
N ARG A 126 -2.32 1.05 9.61
CA ARG A 126 -2.95 0.38 10.77
C ARG A 126 -3.60 -0.96 10.41
N ASP A 127 -3.70 -1.27 9.13
CA ASP A 127 -4.24 -2.55 8.70
C ASP A 127 -3.44 -3.70 9.32
N ARG A 128 -4.15 -4.51 10.11
CA ARG A 128 -3.62 -5.68 10.80
C ARG A 128 -3.16 -6.75 9.81
N TRP A 129 -3.71 -6.77 8.59
CA TRP A 129 -3.43 -7.77 7.57
C TRP A 129 -2.35 -7.36 6.57
N ASN A 130 -1.61 -6.30 6.87
CA ASN A 130 -0.46 -5.89 6.06
C ASN A 130 0.59 -6.99 5.90
N GLY A 131 0.94 -7.29 4.65
CA GLY A 131 1.92 -8.34 4.32
C GLY A 131 1.41 -9.78 4.48
N TYR A 132 0.09 -9.99 4.53
CA TYR A 132 -0.51 -11.32 4.61
C TYR A 132 -0.19 -12.18 3.38
N ASP A 133 0.37 -13.38 3.57
CA ASP A 133 0.54 -14.38 2.50
C ASP A 133 -0.75 -15.22 2.37
N PRO A 134 -1.44 -15.19 1.22
CA PRO A 134 -2.62 -16.01 0.97
C PRO A 134 -2.43 -17.52 1.20
N LYS A 135 -1.19 -18.02 1.16
CA LYS A 135 -0.86 -19.43 1.45
C LYS A 135 -1.13 -19.80 2.91
N GLU A 136 -1.05 -18.86 3.85
CA GLU A 136 -1.35 -19.14 5.26
C GLU A 136 -2.82 -19.58 5.44
N TYR A 137 -3.74 -19.00 4.67
CA TYR A 137 -5.14 -19.41 4.67
C TYR A 137 -5.29 -20.88 4.26
N ARG A 138 -4.54 -21.30 3.24
CA ARG A 138 -4.52 -22.69 2.77
C ARG A 138 -4.03 -23.63 3.86
N ASN A 139 -2.96 -23.27 4.58
CA ASN A 139 -2.44 -24.08 5.69
C ASN A 139 -3.44 -24.20 6.85
N ARG A 140 -4.16 -23.13 7.19
CA ARG A 140 -5.23 -23.21 8.20
C ARG A 140 -6.36 -24.15 7.75
N ARG A 141 -6.74 -24.08 6.48
CA ARG A 141 -7.76 -24.97 5.90
C ARG A 141 -7.32 -26.43 5.89
N THR A 142 -6.07 -26.74 5.58
CA THR A 142 -5.55 -28.12 5.61
C THR A 142 -5.39 -28.62 7.05
N GLY A 143 -4.92 -27.79 7.98
CA GLY A 143 -4.83 -28.13 9.40
C GLY A 143 -6.19 -28.50 10.01
N ARG A 144 -7.24 -27.71 9.72
CA ARG A 144 -8.62 -28.01 10.16
C ARG A 144 -9.17 -29.32 9.58
N LYS A 145 -8.79 -29.68 8.36
CA LYS A 145 -9.16 -30.97 7.78
C LYS A 145 -8.46 -32.13 8.49
N ARG A 146 -7.16 -31.98 8.81
CA ARG A 146 -6.36 -32.99 9.52
C ARG A 146 -6.88 -33.24 10.94
N SER A 147 -7.22 -32.20 11.69
CA SER A 147 -7.74 -32.35 13.07
C SER A 147 -9.08 -33.08 13.12
N LYS A 148 -9.99 -32.80 12.16
CA LYS A 148 -11.26 -33.53 12.06
C LYS A 148 -11.06 -35.01 11.77
N THR A 149 -10.11 -35.38 10.90
CA THR A 149 -9.81 -36.80 10.62
C THR A 149 -9.19 -37.52 11.82
N THR A 150 -8.42 -36.84 12.68
CA THR A 150 -7.86 -37.47 13.89
C THR A 150 -8.91 -37.63 14.99
N GLU A 151 -9.87 -36.70 15.10
CA GLU A 151 -11.01 -36.82 16.02
C GLU A 151 -11.94 -37.99 15.65
N THR A 152 -12.12 -38.28 14.35
CA THR A 152 -12.95 -39.41 13.90
C THR A 152 -12.26 -40.77 13.97
N ASN A 153 -10.92 -40.82 14.04
CA ASN A 153 -10.13 -42.07 14.06
C ASN A 153 -9.60 -42.45 15.45
N THR A 154 -9.90 -41.68 16.50
CA THR A 154 -9.52 -42.05 17.87
C THR A 154 -10.58 -43.01 18.43
N PRO A 155 -10.28 -44.30 18.68
CA PRO A 155 -11.26 -45.20 19.27
C PRO A 155 -11.62 -44.71 20.67
N ARG A 156 -12.93 -44.52 20.90
CA ARG A 156 -13.48 -44.08 22.18
C ARG A 156 -13.12 -45.14 23.22
N ARG A 157 -12.24 -44.80 24.17
CA ARG A 157 -11.86 -45.70 25.27
C ARG A 157 -13.11 -45.95 26.11
N THR A 158 -13.72 -47.11 25.93
CA THR A 158 -14.84 -47.60 26.74
C THR A 158 -14.32 -47.95 28.11
N THR A 159 -14.84 -47.30 29.14
CA THR A 159 -14.66 -47.65 30.56
C THR A 159 -15.55 -48.84 30.91
#